data_AF-A0A1B7MXR7-F1
#
_entry.id   AF-A0A1B7MXR7-F1
#
_cell.length_a   1.000
_cell.length_b   1.000
_cell.length_c   1.000
_cell.angle_alpha   90.00
_cell.angle_beta   90.00
_cell.angle_gamma   90.00
#
_symmetry.space_group_name_H-M   'P 1'
#
loop_
_entity.id
_entity.type
_entity.pdbx_description
1 polymer ?
#
loop_
_entity_poly.entity_id
_entity_poly.type
_entity_poly.pdbx_seq_one_letter_code
_entity_poly.pdbx_strand_id
1 'polypeptide(L)'
;MDECHRAITKAEERFFAECNTSSVPVIAVFTKFDALWDDAFGQLKELGLTGMESKRMAPEKAKEIFTNMKIWERLCETQYPPKDWVYLAGVSTH
;
A
#
# COMPACT_ATOMS: atom_id res chain seq x y z
N MET A 1 -3.23 -2.84 -16.99
CA MET A 1 -1.93 -2.21 -16.67
C MET A 1 -1.76 -2.33 -15.18
N ASP A 2 -0.73 -3.03 -14.72
CA ASP A 2 -0.52 -3.35 -13.31
C ASP A 2 -0.30 -2.07 -12.49
N GLU A 3 -1.30 -1.70 -11.69
CA GLU A 3 -1.28 -0.53 -10.81
C GLU A 3 -0.13 -0.59 -9.78
N CYS A 4 0.41 -1.79 -9.56
CA CYS A 4 1.59 -2.08 -8.74
C CYS A 4 2.85 -1.34 -9.22
N HIS A 5 2.96 -1.03 -10.52
CA HIS A 5 4.12 -0.33 -11.08
C HIS A 5 4.24 1.13 -10.60
N ARG A 6 3.18 1.71 -10.02
CA ARG A 6 3.25 3.08 -9.48
C ARG A 6 3.67 3.11 -8.01
N ALA A 7 3.51 2.01 -7.27
CA ALA A 7 3.80 1.95 -5.84
C ALA A 7 5.27 1.63 -5.54
N ILE A 8 5.93 0.85 -6.40
CA ILE A 8 7.37 0.57 -6.34
C ILE A 8 8.02 1.13 -7.61
N THR A 9 8.90 2.10 -7.47
CA THR A 9 9.71 2.62 -8.57
C THR A 9 11.04 1.86 -8.67
N LYS A 10 11.77 2.07 -9.77
CA LYS A 10 13.11 1.50 -9.95
C LYS A 10 14.10 1.89 -8.85
N ALA A 11 13.87 3.02 -8.16
CA ALA A 11 14.73 3.43 -7.06
C ALA A 11 14.55 2.52 -5.84
N GLU A 12 13.31 2.22 -5.45
CA GLU A 12 13.04 1.28 -4.35
C GLU A 12 13.51 -0.14 -4.71
N GLU A 13 13.28 -0.60 -5.94
CA GLU A 13 13.78 -1.91 -6.39
C GLU A 13 15.30 -2.02 -6.25
N ARG A 14 16.05 -1.02 -6.70
CA ARG A 14 17.51 -0.98 -6.54
C ARG A 14 17.94 -0.91 -5.09
N PHE A 15 17.24 -0.14 -4.26
CA PHE A 15 17.53 -0.06 -2.83
C PHE A 15 17.48 -1.45 -2.19
N PHE A 16 16.37 -2.18 -2.37
CA PHE A 16 16.21 -3.50 -1.77
C PHE A 16 17.02 -4.61 -2.46
N ALA A 17 17.47 -4.41 -3.71
CA ALA A 17 18.33 -5.36 -4.40
C ALA A 17 19.83 -5.19 -4.09
N GLU A 18 20.30 -3.95 -3.92
CA GLU A 18 21.74 -3.64 -3.94
C GLU A 18 22.23 -2.98 -2.64
N CYS A 19 21.34 -2.31 -1.88
CA CYS A 19 21.74 -1.57 -0.70
C CYS A 19 21.81 -2.47 0.55
N ASN A 20 23.02 -2.90 0.89
CA ASN A 20 23.25 -3.62 2.14
C ASN A 20 23.30 -2.63 3.32
N THR A 21 22.24 -2.60 4.13
CA THR A 21 22.17 -1.80 5.36
C THR A 21 22.93 -2.42 6.55
N SER A 22 23.68 -3.50 6.29
CA SER A 22 24.45 -4.28 7.27
C SER A 22 23.54 -4.80 8.39
N SER A 23 23.65 -4.25 9.59
CA SER A 23 22.87 -4.66 10.76
C SER A 23 21.62 -3.83 11.00
N VAL A 24 21.37 -2.78 10.21
CA VAL A 24 20.25 -1.86 10.43
C VAL A 24 18.98 -2.40 9.76
N PRO A 25 17.90 -2.67 10.50
CA PRO A 25 16.64 -3.10 9.90
C PRO A 25 15.96 -1.96 9.15
N VAL A 26 15.37 -2.28 8.00
CA VAL A 26 14.56 -1.35 7.19
C VAL A 26 13.08 -1.68 7.34
N ILE A 27 12.25 -0.65 7.52
CA ILE A 27 10.79 -0.76 7.51
C ILE A 27 10.26 -0.03 6.27
N ALA A 28 9.41 -0.69 5.48
CA ALA A 28 8.76 -0.07 4.34
C ALA A 28 7.56 0.78 4.82
N VAL A 29 7.53 2.06 4.46
CA VAL A 29 6.43 2.97 4.81
C VAL A 29 5.65 3.33 3.56
N PHE A 30 4.43 2.80 3.45
CA PHE A 30 3.51 3.13 2.38
C PHE A 30 2.77 4.42 2.71
N THR A 31 3.09 5.47 1.96
CA THR A 31 2.46 6.79 2.12
C THR A 31 1.30 6.96 1.15
N LYS A 32 0.42 7.92 1.45
CA LYS A 32 -0.76 8.24 0.64
C LYS A 32 -1.76 7.08 0.48
N PHE A 33 -2.03 6.39 1.59
CA PHE A 33 -3.03 5.33 1.62
C PHE A 33 -4.47 5.87 1.48
N ASP A 34 -4.65 7.18 1.60
CA ASP A 34 -5.89 7.91 1.32
C ASP A 34 -6.33 7.77 -0.14
N ALA A 35 -5.42 7.73 -1.11
CA ALA A 35 -5.78 7.48 -2.51
C ALA A 35 -6.44 6.10 -2.71
N LEU A 36 -5.93 5.07 -2.02
CA LEU A 36 -6.54 3.73 -2.05
C LEU A 36 -7.89 3.70 -1.33
N TRP A 37 -8.09 4.56 -0.32
CA TRP A 37 -9.39 4.72 0.33
C TRP A 37 -10.41 5.35 -0.61
N ASP A 38 -10.01 6.36 -1.38
CA ASP A 38 -10.89 7.01 -2.36
C ASP A 38 -11.30 6.04 -3.47
N ASP A 39 -10.34 5.25 -3.99
CA ASP A 39 -10.62 4.19 -4.96
C ASP A 39 -11.55 3.12 -4.37
N ALA A 40 -11.28 2.67 -3.14
CA ALA A 40 -12.12 1.71 -2.43
C ALA A 40 -13.54 2.24 -2.19
N PHE A 41 -13.67 3.51 -1.82
CA PHE A 41 -14.95 4.18 -1.63
C PHE A 41 -15.73 4.25 -2.94
N GLY A 42 -15.07 4.61 -4.04
CA GLY A 42 -15.64 4.60 -5.39
C GLY A 42 -16.20 3.22 -5.77
N GLN A 43 -15.42 2.16 -5.59
CA GLN A 43 -15.85 0.79 -5.86
C GLN A 43 -17.07 0.38 -5.00
N LEU A 44 -17.10 0.75 -3.72
CA LEU A 44 -18.23 0.47 -2.83
C LEU A 44 -19.50 1.24 -3.24
N LYS A 45 -19.33 2.47 -3.70
CA LYS A 45 -20.43 3.28 -4.26
C LYS A 45 -21.00 2.66 -5.53
N GLU A 46 -20.16 2.13 -6.41
CA GLU A 46 -20.57 1.43 -7.63
C GLU A 46 -21.34 0.13 -7.33
N LEU A 47 -20.99 -0.55 -6.23
CA LEU A 47 -21.73 -1.70 -5.70
C LEU A 47 -23.09 -1.33 -5.07
N GLY A 48 -23.46 -0.05 -5.06
CA GLY A 48 -24.77 0.43 -4.60
C GLY A 48 -24.84 0.76 -3.11
N LEU A 49 -23.73 0.74 -2.37
CA LEU A 49 -23.73 1.08 -0.95
C LEU A 49 -24.04 2.56 -0.73
N THR A 50 -24.65 2.88 0.42
CA THR A 50 -24.81 4.28 0.84
C THR A 50 -23.45 4.93 1.09
N GLY A 51 -23.39 6.27 1.08
CA GLY A 51 -22.13 6.98 1.37
C GLY A 51 -21.58 6.65 2.77
N MET A 52 -22.45 6.46 3.76
CA MET A 52 -22.05 6.11 5.12
C MET A 52 -21.48 4.69 5.20
N GLU A 53 -22.13 3.72 4.57
CA GLU A 53 -21.63 2.33 4.53
C GLU A 53 -20.33 2.23 3.75
N SER A 54 -20.23 2.93 2.62
CA SER A 54 -19.02 2.98 1.80
C SER A 54 -17.86 3.58 2.58
N LYS A 55 -18.07 4.68 3.31
CA LYS A 55 -17.04 5.30 4.16
C LYS A 55 -16.58 4.36 5.29
N ARG A 56 -17.52 3.61 5.88
CA ARG A 56 -17.21 2.64 6.94
C ARG A 56 -16.37 1.47 6.43
N MET A 57 -16.64 0.99 5.20
CA MET A 57 -16.00 -0.19 4.63
C MET A 57 -14.75 0.11 3.79
N ALA A 58 -14.57 1.35 3.34
CA ALA A 58 -13.44 1.77 2.52
C ALA A 58 -12.06 1.43 3.12
N PRO A 59 -11.82 1.57 4.45
CA PRO A 59 -10.53 1.22 5.03
C PRO A 59 -10.14 -0.26 4.89
N GLU A 60 -11.10 -1.17 5.06
CA GLU A 60 -10.88 -2.61 4.91
C GLU A 60 -10.71 -2.96 3.44
N LYS A 61 -11.54 -2.39 2.57
CA LYS A 61 -11.45 -2.62 1.13
C LYS A 61 -10.13 -2.11 0.54
N ALA A 62 -9.62 -0.97 1.02
CA ALA A 62 -8.31 -0.45 0.62
C ALA A 62 -7.15 -1.37 1.04
N LYS A 63 -7.23 -2.00 2.22
CA LYS A 63 -6.24 -3.02 2.63
C LYS A 63 -6.29 -4.25 1.74
N GLU A 64 -7.49 -4.68 1.34
CA GLU A 64 -7.67 -5.79 0.40
C GLU A 64 -7.04 -5.45 -0.97
N ILE A 65 -7.36 -4.27 -1.51
CA ILE A 65 -6.76 -3.77 -2.77
C ILE A 65 -5.23 -3.75 -2.65
N PHE A 66 -4.68 -3.17 -1.58
CA PHE A 66 -3.24 -3.13 -1.33
C PHE A 66 -2.60 -4.53 -1.29
N THR A 67 -3.23 -5.48 -0.59
CA THR A 67 -2.75 -6.87 -0.51
C THR A 67 -2.79 -7.56 -1.87
N ASN A 68 -3.82 -7.27 -2.68
CA ASN A 68 -3.96 -7.80 -4.03
C ASN A 68 -2.93 -7.22 -5.02
N MET A 69 -2.35 -6.05 -4.74
CA MET A 69 -1.27 -5.48 -5.54
C MET A 69 0.07 -6.24 -5.39
N LYS A 70 0.19 -7.20 -4.47
CA LYS A 70 1.38 -8.05 -4.31
C LYS A 70 2.70 -7.31 -4.09
N ILE A 71 2.61 -6.06 -3.62
CA ILE A 71 3.76 -5.17 -3.39
C ILE A 71 4.67 -5.74 -2.31
N TRP A 72 4.07 -6.21 -1.21
CA TRP A 72 4.82 -6.77 -0.09
C TRP A 72 5.55 -8.06 -0.47
N GLU A 73 4.88 -8.96 -1.21
CA GLU A 73 5.48 -10.20 -1.71
C GLU A 73 6.69 -9.89 -2.61
N ARG A 74 6.57 -8.93 -3.53
CA ARG A 74 7.68 -8.50 -4.39
C ARG A 74 8.86 -7.95 -3.59
N LEU A 75 8.62 -7.19 -2.51
CA LEU A 75 9.69 -6.66 -1.67
C LEU A 75 10.38 -7.78 -0.86
N CYS A 76 9.63 -8.78 -0.41
CA CYS A 76 10.18 -9.93 0.32
C CYS A 76 11.10 -10.81 -0.53
N GLU A 77 10.94 -10.80 -1.85
CA GLU A 77 11.75 -11.58 -2.81
C GLU A 77 13.10 -10.93 -3.13
N THR A 78 13.35 -9.71 -2.64
CA THR A 78 14.61 -8.97 -2.90
C THR A 78 15.79 -9.48 -2.07
N GLN A 79 17.01 -9.12 -2.46
CA GLN A 79 18.23 -9.54 -1.78
C GLN A 79 18.34 -9.01 -0.33
N TYR A 80 17.83 -7.80 -0.09
CA TYR A 80 17.81 -7.13 1.22
C TYR A 80 16.37 -6.73 1.57
N PRO A 81 15.51 -7.68 1.95
CA PRO A 81 14.08 -7.39 2.15
C PRO A 81 13.85 -6.53 3.40
N PRO A 82 12.81 -5.68 3.40
CA PRO A 82 12.38 -4.97 4.61
C PRO A 82 11.94 -5.97 5.69
N LYS A 83 12.12 -5.59 6.97
CA LYS A 83 11.74 -6.43 8.11
C LYS A 83 10.25 -6.39 8.41
N ASP A 84 9.61 -5.27 8.10
CA ASP A 84 8.18 -5.07 8.29
C ASP A 84 7.71 -3.93 7.37
N TRP A 85 6.40 -3.73 7.32
CA TRP A 85 5.80 -2.60 6.65
C TRP A 85 4.71 -1.95 7.48
N VAL A 86 4.56 -0.65 7.28
CA VAL A 86 3.48 0.15 7.83
C VAL A 86 2.88 1.02 6.74
N TYR A 87 1.63 1.43 6.90
CA TYR A 87 1.00 2.42 6.03
C TYR A 87 0.53 3.61 6.85
N LEU A 88 0.60 4.79 6.25
CA LEU A 88 0.06 6.01 6.83
C LEU A 88 -1.38 6.19 6.35
N ALA A 89 -2.34 5.96 7.25
CA ALA A 89 -3.69 6.47 7.06
C ALA A 89 -3.63 7.99 7.25
N GLY A 90 -4.04 8.76 6.25
CA GLY A 90 -4.06 10.22 6.35
C GLY A 90 -4.79 10.71 7.60
N VAL A 91 -4.36 11.84 8.17
CA VAL A 91 -5.08 12.46 9.29
C VAL A 91 -6.46 12.88 8.79
N SER A 92 -7.48 12.12 9.20
CA SER A 92 -8.87 12.47 8.90
C SER A 92 -9.24 13.67 9.76
N THR A 93 -9.06 14.89 9.26
CA THR A 93 -9.71 16.07 9.85
C THR A 93 -11.21 15.91 9.68
N HIS A 94 -11.88 15.71 10.81
CA HIS A 94 -13.33 15.64 10.95
C HIS A 94 -14.01 16.93 10.51
#